data_AF-B4H1K0-F1
#
_entry.id   AF-B4H1K0-F1
#
_cell.length_a   1.000
_cell.length_b   1.000
_cell.length_c   1.000
_cell.angle_alpha   90.00
_cell.angle_beta   90.00
_cell.angle_gamma   90.00
#
_symmetry.space_group_name_H-M   'P 1'
#
loop_
_entity.id
_entity.type
_entity.pdbx_description
1 polymer ?
#
loop_
_entity_poly.entity_id
_entity_poly.type
_entity_poly.pdbx_seq_one_letter_code
_entity_poly.pdbx_strand_id
1 'polypeptide(L)'
;MGTRKKGLDFAKHISEIIAKSTGFENHMKKVKIIGGGDGTCQAELKVEADHVNPYNGLHGGYIVTLVDMVTTYALMSKPVSSGASPWTLM
;
A
#
# COMPACT_ATOMS: atom_id res chain seq x y z
N MET A 1 7.75 -22.70 -6.14
CA MET A 1 8.20 -22.20 -4.81
C MET A 1 8.82 -20.79 -4.83
N GLY A 2 9.16 -20.18 -5.99
CA GLY A 2 9.89 -18.91 -6.06
C GLY A 2 9.08 -17.59 -5.94
N THR A 3 7.76 -17.62 -6.08
CA THR A 3 6.90 -16.41 -6.02
C THR A 3 6.51 -16.00 -4.60
N ARG A 4 6.22 -16.98 -3.72
CA ARG A 4 5.84 -16.70 -2.31
C ARG A 4 6.92 -15.98 -1.51
N LYS A 5 8.20 -16.31 -1.74
CA LYS A 5 9.33 -15.67 -1.04
C LYS A 5 9.44 -14.19 -1.42
N LYS A 6 9.33 -13.88 -2.72
CA LYS A 6 9.32 -12.50 -3.24
C LYS A 6 8.15 -11.67 -2.68
N GLY A 7 6.96 -12.26 -2.57
CA GLY A 7 5.79 -11.55 -2.03
C GLY A 7 5.89 -11.26 -0.52
N LEU A 8 6.46 -12.18 0.26
CA LEU A 8 6.71 -11.96 1.68
C LEU A 8 7.77 -10.86 1.91
N ASP A 9 8.85 -10.88 1.13
CA ASP A 9 9.91 -9.88 1.22
C ASP A 9 9.38 -8.49 0.82
N PHE A 10 8.53 -8.41 -0.21
CA PHE A 10 7.82 -7.19 -0.58
C PHE A 10 6.91 -6.68 0.55
N ALA A 11 6.06 -7.55 1.11
CA ALA A 11 5.14 -7.17 2.18
C ALA A 11 5.89 -6.63 3.41
N LYS A 12 7.01 -7.26 3.79
CA LYS A 12 7.88 -6.77 4.86
C LYS A 12 8.46 -5.40 4.54
N HIS A 13 8.99 -5.23 3.33
CA HIS A 13 9.60 -3.96 2.91
C HIS A 13 8.62 -2.78 2.98
N ILE A 14 7.41 -2.94 2.44
CA ILE A 14 6.39 -1.88 2.52
C ILE A 14 5.94 -1.65 3.96
N SER A 15 5.79 -2.72 4.76
CA SER A 15 5.42 -2.60 6.17
C SER A 15 6.46 -1.79 6.97
N GLU A 16 7.76 -1.93 6.66
CA GLU A 16 8.83 -1.13 7.25
C GLU A 16 8.76 0.35 6.85
N ILE A 17 8.40 0.64 5.59
CA ILE A 17 8.19 2.03 5.12
C ILE A 17 7.06 2.67 5.94
N ILE A 18 5.90 2.00 6.02
CA ILE A 18 4.73 2.49 6.78
C ILE A 18 5.09 2.68 8.26
N ALA A 19 5.82 1.75 8.86
CA ALA A 19 6.20 1.83 10.27
C ALA A 19 7.09 3.05 10.59
N LYS A 20 7.93 3.47 9.63
CA LYS A 20 8.83 4.63 9.77
C LYS A 20 8.18 5.95 9.39
N SER A 21 6.99 5.94 8.79
CA SER A 21 6.26 7.16 8.44
C SER A 21 5.86 7.96 9.68
N THR A 22 6.01 9.28 9.57
CA THR A 22 5.64 10.26 10.62
C THR A 22 4.62 11.30 10.13
N GLY A 23 4.36 11.36 8.82
CA GLY A 23 3.47 12.33 8.18
C GLY A 23 2.03 11.84 7.99
N PHE A 24 1.42 12.25 6.89
CA PHE A 24 0.04 11.87 6.53
C PHE A 24 -0.12 10.34 6.37
N GLU A 25 0.95 9.64 6.02
CA GLU A 25 1.00 8.20 5.84
C GLU A 25 0.81 7.43 7.15
N ASN A 26 0.77 8.11 8.31
CA ASN A 26 0.36 7.51 9.58
C ASN A 26 -1.00 6.81 9.50
N HIS A 27 -1.90 7.26 8.63
CA HIS A 27 -3.19 6.60 8.39
C HIS A 27 -3.03 5.16 7.89
N MET A 28 -1.89 4.81 7.28
CA MET A 28 -1.60 3.47 6.78
C MET A 28 -1.14 2.50 7.88
N LYS A 29 -0.87 2.95 9.12
CA LYS A 29 -0.37 2.07 10.20
C LYS A 29 -1.32 0.95 10.61
N LYS A 30 -2.63 1.11 10.34
CA LYS A 30 -3.65 0.08 10.58
C LYS A 30 -3.91 -0.83 9.36
N VAL A 31 -3.27 -0.54 8.23
CA VAL A 31 -3.32 -1.35 7.02
C VAL A 31 -2.22 -2.40 7.08
N LYS A 32 -2.57 -3.66 6.83
CA LYS A 32 -1.62 -4.78 6.75
C LYS A 32 -1.34 -5.09 5.29
N ILE A 33 -0.06 -5.06 4.91
CA ILE A 33 0.36 -5.57 3.60
C ILE A 33 0.52 -7.08 3.72
N ILE A 34 -0.29 -7.84 2.98
CA ILE A 34 -0.34 -9.31 3.08
C ILE A 34 0.39 -9.99 1.92
N GLY A 35 0.73 -9.25 0.86
CA GLY A 35 1.49 -9.76 -0.27
C GLY A 35 1.61 -8.76 -1.40
N GLY A 36 2.30 -9.16 -2.47
CA GLY A 36 2.47 -8.35 -3.67
C GLY A 36 3.72 -8.77 -4.46
N GLY A 37 4.19 -7.87 -5.32
CA GLY A 37 5.27 -8.11 -6.26
C GLY A 37 4.80 -8.04 -7.71
N ASP A 38 5.71 -7.68 -8.61
CA ASP A 38 5.48 -7.62 -10.05
C ASP A 38 4.18 -6.85 -10.42
N GLY A 39 4.04 -5.64 -9.89
CA GLY A 39 2.91 -4.75 -10.19
C GLY A 39 1.65 -5.05 -9.41
N THR A 40 1.73 -5.85 -8.35
CA THR A 40 0.59 -6.16 -7.50
C THR A 40 0.90 -5.83 -6.04
N CYS A 41 -0.12 -5.39 -5.31
CA CYS A 41 -0.07 -5.20 -3.87
C CYS A 41 -1.40 -5.66 -3.29
N GLN A 42 -1.35 -6.46 -2.23
CA GLN A 42 -2.52 -6.93 -1.50
C GLN A 42 -2.43 -6.40 -0.08
N ALA A 43 -3.51 -5.75 0.36
CA ALA A 43 -3.60 -5.12 1.66
C ALA A 43 -4.94 -5.45 2.33
N GLU A 44 -4.92 -5.51 3.66
CA GLU A 44 -6.09 -5.74 4.50
C GLU A 44 -6.23 -4.62 5.52
N LEU A 45 -7.46 -4.13 5.69
CA LEU A 45 -7.81 -3.14 6.70
C LEU A 45 -8.95 -3.69 7.55
N LYS A 46 -8.75 -3.68 8.87
CA LYS A 46 -9.86 -3.79 9.80
C LYS A 46 -10.48 -2.41 9.98
N VAL A 47 -11.74 -2.26 9.58
CA VAL A 47 -12.46 -0.99 9.74
C VAL A 47 -12.75 -0.77 11.23
N GLU A 48 -12.42 0.42 11.72
CA GLU A 48 -12.53 0.84 13.11
C GLU A 48 -13.11 2.26 13.16
N ALA A 49 -13.46 2.74 14.36
CA ALA A 49 -14.19 3.99 14.54
C ALA A 49 -13.46 5.24 13.99
N ASP A 50 -12.15 5.21 13.92
CA ASP A 50 -11.32 6.29 13.36
C ASP A 50 -11.24 6.29 11.83
N HIS A 51 -11.73 5.22 11.17
CA HIS A 51 -11.79 5.13 9.72
C HIS A 51 -13.15 5.56 9.16
N VAL A 52 -14.19 5.60 10.00
CA VAL A 52 -15.56 5.83 9.53
C VAL A 52 -15.94 7.31 9.51
N ASN A 53 -16.88 7.65 8.63
CA ASN A 53 -17.52 8.94 8.54
C ASN A 53 -18.70 9.04 9.56
N PRO A 54 -19.32 10.22 9.73
CA PRO A 54 -20.47 10.40 10.64
C PRO A 54 -21.69 9.51 10.35
N TYR A 55 -21.76 8.89 9.17
CA TYR A 55 -22.80 7.94 8.78
C TYR A 55 -22.38 6.47 8.98
N ASN A 56 -21.31 6.21 9.74
CA ASN A 56 -20.73 4.88 10.02
C ASN A 56 -20.24 4.09 8.78
N GLY A 57 -20.08 4.75 7.63
CA GLY A 57 -19.41 4.18 6.46
C GLY A 57 -17.92 4.52 6.46
N LEU A 58 -17.09 3.82 5.68
CA LEU A 58 -15.67 4.16 5.53
C LEU A 58 -15.53 5.60 4.97
N HIS A 59 -14.68 6.43 5.57
CA HIS A 59 -14.52 7.82 5.18
C HIS A 59 -13.98 7.93 3.74
N GLY A 60 -14.61 8.76 2.90
CA GLY A 60 -14.24 8.88 1.47
C GLY A 60 -12.77 9.27 1.27
N GLY A 61 -12.27 10.20 2.09
CA GLY A 61 -10.85 10.56 2.14
C GLY A 61 -9.93 9.36 2.45
N TYR A 62 -10.36 8.48 3.37
CA TYR A 62 -9.58 7.29 3.71
C TYR A 62 -9.59 6.27 2.56
N ILE A 63 -10.73 6.11 1.87
CA ILE A 63 -10.84 5.25 0.67
C ILE A 63 -9.85 5.69 -0.41
N VAL A 64 -9.83 6.99 -0.76
CA VAL A 64 -8.92 7.48 -1.80
C VAL A 64 -7.46 7.37 -1.39
N THR A 65 -7.13 7.60 -0.11
CA THR A 65 -5.79 7.36 0.43
C THR A 65 -5.38 5.89 0.33
N LEU A 66 -6.27 4.95 0.65
CA LEU A 66 -5.99 3.51 0.48
C LEU A 66 -5.71 3.17 -0.97
N VAL A 67 -6.53 3.67 -1.89
CA VAL A 67 -6.34 3.43 -3.33
C VAL A 67 -4.98 3.96 -3.76
N ASP A 68 -4.67 5.23 -3.46
CA ASP A 68 -3.43 5.91 -3.85
C ASP A 68 -2.18 5.21 -3.30
N MET A 69 -2.16 4.90 -2.01
CA MET A 69 -1.00 4.28 -1.37
C MET A 69 -0.80 2.83 -1.84
N VAL A 70 -1.88 2.04 -1.94
CA VAL A 70 -1.79 0.63 -2.34
C VAL A 70 -1.38 0.49 -3.81
N THR A 71 -1.89 1.34 -4.70
CA THR A 71 -1.45 1.35 -6.11
C THR A 71 0.00 1.83 -6.22
N THR A 72 0.40 2.84 -5.45
CA THR A 72 1.80 3.27 -5.37
C THR A 72 2.73 2.10 -4.98
N TYR A 73 2.37 1.33 -3.95
CA TYR A 73 3.15 0.15 -3.55
C TYR A 73 3.19 -0.92 -4.65
N ALA A 74 2.07 -1.12 -5.36
CA ALA A 74 2.03 -2.04 -6.50
C ALA A 74 2.99 -1.58 -7.62
N LEU A 75 3.00 -0.29 -7.96
CA LEU A 75 3.91 0.28 -8.96
C LEU A 75 5.37 0.16 -8.55
N MET A 76 5.70 0.42 -7.28
CA MET A 76 7.06 0.22 -6.73
C MET A 76 7.55 -1.23 -6.86
N SER A 77 6.63 -2.19 -6.96
CA SER A 77 6.96 -3.60 -7.10
C SER A 77 7.24 -4.04 -8.55
N LYS A 78 7.03 -3.16 -9.55
CA LYS A 78 7.40 -3.42 -10.94
C LYS A 78 8.90 -3.18 -11.14
N PRO A 79 9.59 -4.06 -11.91
CA PRO A 79 10.88 -3.70 -12.46
C PRO A 79 10.68 -2.50 -13.40
N VAL A 80 11.42 -1.42 -13.17
CA VAL A 80 11.48 -0.30 -14.13
C VAL A 80 12.04 -0.85 -15.43
N SER A 81 11.22 -0.90 -16.49
CA SER A 81 11.71 -1.18 -17.83
C SER A 81 12.73 -0.11 -18.19
N SER A 82 13.95 -0.51 -18.55
CA SER A 82 15.06 0.36 -18.93
C SER A 82 14.61 1.39 -19.97
N GLY A 83 14.28 2.61 -19.53
CA GLY A 83 13.82 3.70 -20.38
C GLY A 83 12.65 4.53 -19.82
N ALA A 84 11.86 4.01 -18.88
CA ALA A 84 10.78 4.77 -18.25
C ALA A 84 11.29 5.48 -16.98
N SER A 85 11.12 6.80 -16.91
CA SER A 85 11.40 7.54 -15.67
C SER A 85 10.35 7.18 -14.61
N PRO A 86 10.68 7.20 -13.30
CA PRO A 86 9.71 6.95 -12.24
C PRO A 86 8.47 7.86 -12.30
N TRP A 87 8.61 9.04 -12.90
CA TRP A 87 7.55 10.02 -13.11
C TRP A 87 6.64 9.73 -14.30
N THR A 88 6.98 8.77 -15.16
CA THR A 88 6.16 8.40 -16.32
C THR A 88 4.99 7.48 -15.94
N LEU A 89 4.97 6.98 -14.71
CA LEU A 89 3.95 6.05 -14.19
C LEU A 89 2.98 6.68 -13.18
N MET A 90 3.11 7.98 -12.91
CA MET A 90 2.18 8.82 -12.15
C MET A 90 1.51 9.82 -13.09
#